data_AF-A0A351CZG3-F1
#
_entry.id   AF-A0A351CZG3-F1
#
_cell.length_a   1.000
_cell.length_b   1.000
_cell.length_c   1.000
_cell.angle_alpha   90.00
_cell.angle_beta   90.00
_cell.angle_gamma   90.00
#
_symmetry.space_group_name_H-M   'P 1'
#
loop_
_entity.id
_entity.type
_entity.pdbx_description
1 polymer ?
#
loop_
_entity_poly.entity_id
_entity_poly.type
_entity_poly.pdbx_seq_one_letter_code
_entity_poly.pdbx_strand_id
1 'polypeptide(L)'
;MIIKHKNGVTIERLGLLIVVAVLASLMPRQDIEAQEYTPPRTSDGHPDLQGVWQAMNTAVWDIQDHSAAYGVPAGQGVVVGNELPYQSWALEQREENFRNRMSEDPEANCKMVGVPRINYMPYPFQIFQAEEQIVMTYEWVHSIRNIHLKGEHLPGPIEWYMGDSRGHWEGDTLVVDVVHFTGETWFDRSGNFHS
;
A
#
# COMPACT_ATOMS: atom_id res chain seq x y z
N MET A 1 15.85 -58.29 -4.57
CA MET A 1 16.85 -57.50 -5.31
C MET A 1 17.10 -56.22 -4.52
N ILE A 2 18.21 -56.16 -3.79
CA ILE A 2 18.52 -55.15 -2.78
C ILE A 2 19.32 -54.03 -3.44
N ILE A 3 18.79 -52.81 -3.51
CA ILE A 3 19.54 -51.64 -3.97
C ILE A 3 20.20 -51.02 -2.73
N LYS A 4 21.52 -51.21 -2.63
CA LYS A 4 22.38 -50.61 -1.59
C LYS A 4 22.42 -49.09 -1.73
N HIS A 5 22.12 -48.39 -0.63
CA HIS A 5 22.54 -47.02 -0.35
C HIS A 5 24.07 -46.86 -0.58
N LYS A 6 24.47 -45.86 -1.36
CA LYS A 6 25.84 -45.34 -1.37
C LYS A 6 25.82 -43.92 -0.79
N ASN A 7 25.97 -43.84 0.52
CA ASN A 7 26.36 -42.60 1.20
C ASN A 7 27.87 -42.44 1.01
N GLY A 8 28.27 -41.47 0.19
CA GLY A 8 29.66 -41.12 -0.07
C GLY A 8 29.75 -39.64 -0.41
N VAL A 9 29.47 -38.78 0.56
CA VAL A 9 29.86 -37.37 0.47
C VAL A 9 31.38 -37.35 0.61
N THR A 10 32.07 -37.34 -0.52
CA THR A 10 33.52 -37.22 -0.59
C THR A 10 33.95 -35.86 -0.02
N ILE A 11 35.01 -35.87 0.78
CA ILE A 11 35.58 -34.74 1.54
C ILE A 11 35.83 -33.51 0.66
N GLU A 12 36.06 -33.69 -0.64
CA GLU A 12 36.21 -32.62 -1.63
C GLU A 12 34.96 -31.73 -1.78
N ARG A 13 33.75 -32.32 -1.70
CA ARG A 13 32.49 -31.56 -1.82
C ARG A 13 32.21 -30.72 -0.57
N LEU A 14 32.65 -31.19 0.59
CA LEU A 14 32.51 -30.46 1.86
C LEU A 14 33.49 -29.27 1.92
N GLY A 15 34.72 -29.45 1.42
CA GLY A 15 35.71 -28.37 1.29
C GLY A 15 35.24 -27.24 0.38
N LEU A 16 34.66 -27.56 -0.78
CA LEU A 16 34.13 -26.56 -1.71
C LEU A 16 32.94 -25.77 -1.12
N LEU A 17 32.02 -26.44 -0.41
CA LEU A 17 30.87 -25.80 0.24
C LEU A 17 31.28 -24.87 1.39
N ILE A 18 32.29 -25.26 2.18
CA ILE A 18 32.80 -24.41 3.27
C ILE A 18 33.56 -23.20 2.70
N VAL A 19 34.34 -23.37 1.63
CA VAL A 19 35.05 -22.25 0.96
C VAL A 19 34.06 -21.24 0.36
N VAL A 20 32.97 -21.70 -0.25
CA VAL A 20 31.90 -20.82 -0.77
C VAL A 20 31.16 -20.08 0.36
N ALA A 21 30.86 -20.76 1.46
CA ALA A 21 30.19 -20.14 2.62
C ALA A 21 31.08 -19.09 3.31
N VAL A 22 32.39 -19.34 3.42
CA VAL A 22 33.34 -18.38 4.01
C VAL A 22 33.55 -17.18 3.08
N LEU A 23 33.65 -17.38 1.76
CA LEU A 23 33.76 -16.27 0.80
C LEU A 23 32.49 -15.40 0.75
N ALA A 24 31.30 -15.99 0.90
CA ALA A 24 30.05 -15.22 0.97
C ALA A 24 29.96 -14.35 2.23
N SER A 25 30.57 -14.78 3.35
CA SER A 25 30.61 -14.00 4.60
C SER A 25 31.64 -12.86 4.62
N LEU A 26 32.55 -12.83 3.65
CA LEU A 26 33.60 -11.81 3.51
C LEU A 26 33.25 -10.72 2.49
N MET A 27 32.09 -10.80 1.84
CA MET A 27 31.62 -9.71 1.00
C MET A 27 31.19 -8.55 1.90
N PRO A 28 31.78 -7.35 1.76
CA PRO A 28 31.26 -6.17 2.45
C PRO A 28 29.80 -6.00 2.04
N ARG A 29 28.89 -5.87 3.03
CA ARG A 29 27.56 -5.33 2.78
C ARG A 29 27.77 -3.98 2.14
N GLN A 30 27.41 -3.85 0.87
CA GLN A 30 27.16 -2.55 0.30
C GLN A 30 25.83 -2.12 0.88
N ASP A 31 25.87 -1.38 1.98
CA ASP A 31 24.74 -0.57 2.38
C ASP A 31 24.54 0.42 1.23
N ILE A 32 23.49 0.20 0.43
CA ILE A 32 23.06 1.20 -0.54
C ILE A 32 22.52 2.33 0.32
N GLU A 33 23.38 3.31 0.60
CA GLU A 33 22.95 4.57 1.19
C GLU A 33 21.98 5.19 0.19
N ALA A 34 20.70 5.17 0.52
CA ALA A 34 19.69 5.83 -0.29
C ALA A 34 20.12 7.30 -0.38
N GLN A 35 20.32 7.79 -1.61
CA GLN A 35 20.68 9.18 -1.83
C GLN A 35 19.64 10.07 -1.15
N GLU A 36 20.07 10.99 -0.30
CA GLU A 36 19.19 11.89 0.43
C GLU A 36 18.43 12.77 -0.58
N TYR A 37 17.18 12.41 -0.84
CA TYR A 37 16.34 13.10 -1.81
C TYR A 37 15.79 14.38 -1.17
N THR A 38 16.13 15.53 -1.77
CA THR A 38 15.52 16.81 -1.40
C THR A 38 14.40 17.12 -2.41
N PRO A 39 13.12 17.10 -1.98
CA PRO A 39 12.02 17.39 -2.88
C PRO A 39 12.05 18.86 -3.34
N PRO A 40 11.59 19.16 -4.58
CA PRO A 40 11.26 20.53 -4.95
C PRO A 40 10.21 21.07 -3.98
N ARG A 41 10.18 22.40 -3.82
CA ARG A 41 9.27 23.07 -2.89
C ARG A 41 8.37 24.05 -3.62
N THR A 42 7.14 24.17 -3.15
CA THR A 42 6.19 25.18 -3.58
C THR A 42 6.58 26.57 -3.05
N SER A 43 5.89 27.62 -3.51
CA SER A 43 6.16 29.00 -3.08
C SER A 43 5.94 29.26 -1.58
N ASP A 44 5.07 28.48 -0.96
CA ASP A 44 4.78 28.44 0.49
C ASP A 44 5.74 27.52 1.28
N GLY A 45 6.72 26.89 0.61
CA GLY A 45 7.83 26.19 1.25
C GLY A 45 7.58 24.72 1.58
N HIS A 46 6.39 24.20 1.31
CA HIS A 46 6.09 22.77 1.44
C HIS A 46 6.65 21.95 0.27
N PRO A 47 6.84 20.63 0.42
CA PRO A 47 7.17 19.76 -0.70
C PRO A 47 6.16 19.91 -1.84
N ASP A 48 6.67 20.00 -3.06
CA ASP A 48 5.87 20.06 -4.28
C ASP A 48 5.48 18.64 -4.70
N LEU A 49 4.22 18.31 -4.45
CA LEU A 49 3.60 17.03 -4.79
C LEU A 49 2.99 17.04 -6.20
N GLN A 50 3.05 18.15 -6.94
CA GLN A 50 2.39 18.24 -8.23
C GLN A 50 2.97 17.27 -9.25
N GLY A 51 2.11 16.77 -10.13
CA GLY A 51 2.52 15.90 -11.24
C GLY A 51 1.57 14.74 -11.46
N VAL A 52 1.96 13.87 -12.39
CA VAL A 52 1.27 12.61 -12.67
C VAL A 52 1.99 11.51 -11.91
N TRP A 53 1.23 10.79 -11.10
CA TRP A 53 1.69 9.75 -10.20
C TRP A 53 1.01 8.43 -10.55
N GLN A 54 1.68 7.32 -10.26
CA GLN A 54 1.12 5.99 -10.31
C GLN A 54 1.76 5.16 -9.21
N ALA A 55 0.94 4.40 -8.47
CA ALA A 55 1.48 3.43 -7.54
C ALA A 55 2.14 2.27 -8.31
N MET A 56 3.41 2.05 -8.01
CA MET A 56 4.21 0.96 -8.59
C MET A 56 4.39 -0.18 -7.57
N ASN A 57 3.32 -0.52 -6.86
CA ASN A 57 3.28 -1.60 -5.88
C ASN A 57 2.05 -2.50 -6.12
N THR A 58 1.83 -3.49 -5.24
CA THR A 58 0.71 -4.43 -5.32
C THR A 58 -0.31 -4.21 -4.19
N ALA A 59 -0.32 -3.04 -3.55
CA ALA A 59 -1.14 -2.77 -2.37
C ALA A 59 -2.66 -2.79 -2.64
N VAL A 60 -3.08 -2.70 -3.90
CA VAL A 60 -4.49 -2.93 -4.31
C VAL A 60 -4.94 -4.36 -4.04
N TRP A 61 -4.01 -5.32 -4.03
CA TRP A 61 -4.30 -6.72 -3.75
C TRP A 61 -4.33 -6.98 -2.25
N ASP A 62 -3.31 -6.52 -1.53
CA ASP A 62 -3.23 -6.55 -0.07
C ASP A 62 -2.31 -5.42 0.40
N ILE A 63 -2.79 -4.60 1.35
CA ILE A 63 -1.97 -3.54 1.95
C ILE A 63 -0.90 -4.08 2.90
N GLN A 64 -0.97 -5.36 3.28
CA GLN A 64 0.09 -6.09 3.98
C GLN A 64 0.99 -6.86 3.00
N ASP A 65 2.16 -7.28 3.46
CA ASP A 65 3.06 -8.14 2.67
C ASP A 65 2.35 -9.45 2.29
N HIS A 66 2.45 -9.84 1.03
CA HIS A 66 1.79 -11.03 0.52
C HIS A 66 2.65 -11.78 -0.50
N SER A 67 2.57 -13.12 -0.43
CA SER A 67 3.16 -14.00 -1.43
C SER A 67 2.26 -14.10 -2.66
N ALA A 68 2.85 -14.45 -3.80
CA ALA A 68 2.10 -14.67 -5.02
C ALA A 68 1.10 -15.83 -4.84
N ALA A 69 -0.10 -15.64 -5.37
CA ALA A 69 -1.14 -16.66 -5.47
C ALA A 69 -1.75 -16.63 -6.88
N TYR A 70 -2.69 -17.54 -7.15
CA TYR A 70 -3.34 -17.56 -8.46
C TYR A 70 -4.06 -16.23 -8.73
N GLY A 71 -3.60 -15.51 -9.75
CA GLY A 71 -4.13 -14.19 -10.13
C GLY A 71 -3.70 -13.04 -9.23
N VAL A 72 -2.86 -13.27 -8.22
CA VAL A 72 -2.39 -12.26 -7.26
C VAL A 72 -0.86 -12.19 -7.30
N PRO A 73 -0.26 -11.07 -7.74
CA PRO A 73 1.20 -10.90 -7.67
C PRO A 73 1.67 -10.86 -6.22
N ALA A 74 2.93 -11.24 -5.97
CA ALA A 74 3.55 -10.97 -4.67
C ALA A 74 3.92 -9.48 -4.56
N GLY A 75 3.99 -8.96 -3.34
CA GLY A 75 4.62 -7.67 -3.11
C GLY A 75 4.70 -7.28 -1.64
N GLN A 76 5.39 -6.17 -1.43
CA GLN A 76 5.54 -5.56 -0.12
C GLN A 76 4.33 -4.67 0.17
N GLY A 77 3.81 -4.77 1.39
CA GLY A 77 2.73 -3.96 1.90
C GLY A 77 3.14 -2.51 2.15
N VAL A 78 2.14 -1.69 2.42
CA VAL A 78 2.27 -0.26 2.76
C VAL A 78 2.06 0.01 4.26
N VAL A 79 1.66 -1.02 5.01
CA VAL A 79 1.47 -0.94 6.47
C VAL A 79 2.81 -0.95 7.16
N VAL A 80 3.10 0.10 7.94
CA VAL A 80 4.31 0.18 8.76
C VAL A 80 4.34 -0.96 9.77
N GLY A 81 5.42 -1.74 9.79
CA GLY A 81 5.54 -2.93 10.63
C GLY A 81 4.70 -4.13 10.17
N ASN A 82 3.96 -3.99 9.06
CA ASN A 82 3.15 -5.03 8.44
C ASN A 82 2.06 -5.63 9.35
N GLU A 83 1.62 -4.91 10.38
CA GLU A 83 0.57 -5.35 11.31
C GLU A 83 -0.59 -4.35 11.33
N LEU A 84 -1.79 -4.83 11.03
CA LEU A 84 -3.02 -4.05 11.13
C LEU A 84 -3.65 -4.26 12.52
N PRO A 85 -3.95 -3.18 13.26
CA PRO A 85 -4.48 -3.27 14.62
C PRO A 85 -5.98 -3.59 14.64
N TYR A 86 -6.33 -4.82 14.24
CA TYR A 86 -7.72 -5.25 14.19
C TYR A 86 -8.34 -5.44 15.57
N GLN A 87 -9.60 -5.05 15.69
CA GLN A 87 -10.47 -5.53 16.76
C GLN A 87 -10.79 -7.02 16.50
N SER A 88 -11.08 -7.78 17.56
CA SER A 88 -11.30 -9.23 17.44
C SER A 88 -12.43 -9.61 16.48
N TRP A 89 -13.54 -8.85 16.49
CA TRP A 89 -14.65 -9.06 15.56
C TRP A 89 -14.28 -8.66 14.12
N ALA A 90 -13.42 -7.68 13.94
CA ALA A 90 -13.05 -7.16 12.63
C ALA A 90 -12.13 -8.14 11.87
N LEU A 91 -11.36 -8.97 12.59
CA LEU A 91 -10.64 -10.09 11.97
C LEU A 91 -11.60 -11.07 11.30
N GLU A 92 -12.69 -11.44 11.95
CA GLU A 92 -13.68 -12.37 11.40
C GLU A 92 -14.34 -11.79 10.15
N GLN A 93 -14.73 -10.51 10.19
CA GLN A 93 -15.30 -9.82 9.04
C GLN A 93 -14.33 -9.75 7.85
N ARG A 94 -13.04 -9.48 8.11
CA ARG A 94 -12.02 -9.45 7.05
C ARG A 94 -11.87 -10.82 6.38
N GLU A 95 -11.87 -11.90 7.14
CA GLU A 95 -11.82 -13.26 6.59
C GLU A 95 -13.11 -13.65 5.82
N GLU A 96 -14.26 -13.14 6.24
CA GLU A 96 -15.51 -13.25 5.48
C GLU A 96 -15.44 -12.49 4.14
N ASN A 97 -15.04 -11.21 4.19
CA ASN A 97 -14.81 -10.38 3.01
C ASN A 97 -13.85 -11.08 2.04
N PHE A 98 -12.74 -11.64 2.53
CA PHE A 98 -11.76 -12.34 1.71
C PHE A 98 -12.35 -13.58 1.02
N ARG A 99 -13.15 -14.37 1.74
CA ARG A 99 -13.81 -15.56 1.17
C ARG A 99 -14.82 -15.19 0.08
N ASN A 100 -15.53 -14.08 0.26
CA ASN A 100 -16.58 -13.63 -0.65
C ASN A 100 -16.13 -12.56 -1.65
N ARG A 101 -14.84 -12.20 -1.68
CA ARG A 101 -14.32 -11.06 -2.47
C ARG A 101 -14.69 -11.08 -3.95
N MET A 102 -14.90 -12.26 -4.54
CA MET A 102 -15.30 -12.37 -5.95
C MET A 102 -16.71 -11.83 -6.21
N SER A 103 -17.58 -11.83 -5.21
CA SER A 103 -18.95 -11.33 -5.29
C SER A 103 -19.22 -10.08 -4.45
N GLU A 104 -18.42 -9.82 -3.42
CA GLU A 104 -18.69 -8.75 -2.44
C GLU A 104 -17.68 -7.60 -2.48
N ASP A 105 -16.54 -7.76 -3.15
CA ASP A 105 -15.57 -6.66 -3.27
C ASP A 105 -16.23 -5.45 -3.97
N PRO A 106 -16.11 -4.22 -3.40
CA PRO A 106 -16.72 -3.03 -3.98
C PRO A 106 -16.27 -2.76 -5.42
N GLU A 107 -14.99 -2.97 -5.72
CA GLU A 107 -14.43 -2.82 -7.06
C GLU A 107 -15.05 -3.83 -8.04
N ALA A 108 -15.19 -5.10 -7.62
CA ALA A 108 -15.80 -6.14 -8.44
C ALA A 108 -17.28 -5.86 -8.75
N ASN A 109 -17.95 -5.12 -7.86
CA ASN A 109 -19.33 -4.67 -8.01
C ASN A 109 -19.46 -3.28 -8.67
N CYS A 110 -18.41 -2.78 -9.32
CA CYS A 110 -18.37 -1.47 -9.99
C CYS A 110 -18.71 -0.29 -9.06
N LYS A 111 -18.47 -0.43 -7.75
CA LYS A 111 -18.58 0.66 -6.78
C LYS A 111 -17.26 1.42 -6.68
N MET A 112 -17.34 2.63 -6.14
CA MET A 112 -16.14 3.40 -5.85
C MET A 112 -15.37 2.75 -4.70
N VAL A 113 -14.03 2.72 -4.80
CA VAL A 113 -13.16 1.98 -3.86
C VAL A 113 -12.75 2.77 -2.61
N GLY A 114 -13.00 4.07 -2.60
CA GLY A 114 -12.64 4.95 -1.48
C GLY A 114 -11.13 5.15 -1.30
N VAL A 115 -10.75 5.75 -0.17
CA VAL A 115 -9.35 5.99 0.20
C VAL A 115 -8.90 5.03 1.30
N PRO A 116 -7.63 4.62 1.32
CA PRO A 116 -6.57 4.95 0.36
C PRO A 116 -6.56 4.06 -0.89
N ARG A 117 -7.45 3.06 -1.03
CA ARG A 117 -7.42 2.05 -2.12
C ARG A 117 -7.31 2.67 -3.51
N ILE A 118 -8.01 3.77 -3.75
CA ILE A 118 -7.95 4.53 -5.01
C ILE A 118 -6.51 4.91 -5.44
N ASN A 119 -5.60 5.17 -4.50
CA ASN A 119 -4.20 5.50 -4.79
C ASN A 119 -3.38 4.30 -5.25
N TYR A 120 -3.80 3.07 -4.88
CA TYR A 120 -3.10 1.84 -5.22
C TYR A 120 -3.62 1.19 -6.50
N MET A 121 -4.71 1.74 -7.07
CA MET A 121 -5.21 1.29 -8.35
C MET A 121 -4.13 1.42 -9.43
N PRO A 122 -4.04 0.48 -10.40
CA PRO A 122 -2.95 0.43 -11.38
C PRO A 122 -3.13 1.45 -12.52
N TYR A 123 -3.62 2.64 -12.19
CA TYR A 123 -3.87 3.73 -13.12
C TYR A 123 -3.20 5.01 -12.62
N PRO A 124 -2.70 5.86 -13.52
CA PRO A 124 -2.19 7.16 -13.13
C PRO A 124 -3.27 8.06 -12.52
N PHE A 125 -2.82 8.97 -11.66
CA PHE A 125 -3.59 10.08 -11.13
C PHE A 125 -2.73 11.34 -11.11
N GLN A 126 -3.36 12.50 -11.16
CA GLN A 126 -2.68 13.78 -11.17
C GLN A 126 -2.95 14.53 -9.88
N ILE A 127 -1.90 15.09 -9.28
CA ILE A 127 -2.00 15.98 -8.12
C ILE A 127 -1.85 17.43 -8.58
N PHE A 128 -2.80 18.26 -8.16
CA PHE A 128 -2.73 19.71 -8.22
C PHE A 128 -2.63 20.24 -6.80
N GLN A 129 -1.66 21.12 -6.54
CA GLN A 129 -1.39 21.65 -5.22
C GLN A 129 -1.48 23.17 -5.27
N ALA A 130 -2.45 23.71 -4.55
CA ALA A 130 -2.58 25.13 -4.26
C ALA A 130 -2.38 25.37 -2.76
N GLU A 131 -2.16 26.64 -2.38
CA GLU A 131 -1.89 27.04 -0.99
C GLU A 131 -2.97 26.59 0.01
N GLU A 132 -4.23 26.52 -0.43
CA GLU A 132 -5.37 26.19 0.45
C GLU A 132 -6.04 24.85 0.13
N GLN A 133 -5.62 24.16 -0.95
CA GLN A 133 -6.27 22.94 -1.40
C GLN A 133 -5.34 22.07 -2.24
N ILE A 134 -5.40 20.77 -1.99
CA ILE A 134 -4.79 19.74 -2.84
C ILE A 134 -5.91 18.96 -3.52
N VAL A 135 -5.80 18.77 -4.83
CA VAL A 135 -6.78 18.01 -5.62
C VAL A 135 -6.06 16.85 -6.28
N MET A 136 -6.61 15.64 -6.11
CA MET A 136 -6.15 14.45 -6.79
C MET A 136 -7.23 14.00 -7.79
N THR A 137 -6.89 13.93 -9.07
CA THR A 137 -7.78 13.45 -10.13
C THR A 137 -7.33 12.08 -10.60
N TYR A 138 -8.20 11.09 -10.51
CA TYR A 138 -7.88 9.70 -10.81
C TYR A 138 -8.46 9.30 -12.17
N GLU A 139 -7.70 8.52 -12.94
CA GLU A 139 -8.25 7.86 -14.13
C GLU A 139 -9.36 6.87 -13.75
N TRP A 140 -9.19 6.15 -12.64
CA TRP A 140 -10.20 5.21 -12.15
C TRP A 140 -11.54 5.93 -11.87
N VAL A 141 -12.57 5.52 -12.62
CA VAL A 141 -13.94 6.07 -12.61
C VAL A 141 -14.01 7.60 -12.68
N HIS A 142 -12.99 8.27 -13.23
CA HIS A 142 -12.88 9.75 -13.29
C HIS A 142 -13.16 10.43 -11.94
N SER A 143 -12.70 9.80 -10.85
CA SER A 143 -12.95 10.28 -9.49
C SER A 143 -12.02 11.43 -9.11
N ILE A 144 -12.48 12.26 -8.18
CA ILE A 144 -11.75 13.42 -7.68
C ILE A 144 -11.73 13.34 -6.15
N ARG A 145 -10.55 13.49 -5.57
CA ARG A 145 -10.38 13.72 -4.13
C ARG A 145 -9.98 15.17 -3.90
N ASN A 146 -10.81 15.88 -3.13
CA ASN A 146 -10.51 17.24 -2.69
C ASN A 146 -10.00 17.17 -1.26
N ILE A 147 -8.81 17.71 -1.01
CA ILE A 147 -8.19 17.82 0.32
C ILE A 147 -8.09 19.30 0.64
N HIS A 148 -8.94 19.78 1.53
CA HIS A 148 -8.94 21.18 1.94
C HIS A 148 -7.90 21.39 3.06
N LEU A 149 -7.02 22.38 2.91
CA LEU A 149 -5.99 22.71 3.91
C LEU A 149 -6.47 23.72 4.96
N LYS A 150 -7.68 24.23 4.80
CA LYS A 150 -8.34 25.18 5.71
C LYS A 150 -9.78 24.78 5.96
N GLY A 151 -10.29 25.23 7.10
CA GLY A 151 -11.66 24.97 7.55
C GLY A 151 -11.80 23.62 8.26
N GLU A 152 -12.94 23.45 8.90
CA GLU A 152 -13.29 22.23 9.63
C GLU A 152 -14.09 21.28 8.74
N HIS A 153 -14.19 20.03 9.18
CA HIS A 153 -15.12 19.08 8.58
C HIS A 153 -16.55 19.60 8.62
N LEU A 154 -17.30 19.27 7.56
CA LEU A 154 -18.73 19.56 7.53
C LEU A 154 -19.45 18.74 8.62
N PRO A 155 -20.56 19.25 9.20
CA PRO A 155 -21.40 18.42 10.07
C PRO A 155 -22.02 17.28 9.25
N GLY A 156 -22.06 16.07 9.82
CA GLY A 156 -22.53 14.85 9.14
C GLY A 156 -23.33 13.91 10.04
N PRO A 157 -23.61 12.67 9.61
CA PRO A 157 -22.94 11.93 8.52
C PRO A 157 -23.36 12.34 7.10
N ILE A 158 -22.44 12.21 6.13
CA ILE A 158 -22.69 12.51 4.70
C ILE A 158 -22.60 11.25 3.80
N GLU A 159 -21.89 10.21 4.25
CA GLU A 159 -21.76 8.91 3.56
C GLU A 159 -21.16 9.01 2.14
N TRP A 160 -19.97 9.61 2.03
CA TRP A 160 -19.21 9.67 0.78
C TRP A 160 -18.21 8.52 0.66
N TYR A 161 -18.12 7.90 -0.52
CA TYR A 161 -17.12 6.83 -0.77
C TYR A 161 -15.68 7.30 -0.51
N MET A 162 -15.38 8.57 -0.81
CA MET A 162 -14.05 9.17 -0.65
C MET A 162 -13.89 9.97 0.65
N GLY A 163 -14.95 10.06 1.45
CA GLY A 163 -15.03 10.88 2.67
C GLY A 163 -14.85 12.39 2.43
N ASP A 164 -14.95 13.16 3.51
CA ASP A 164 -14.55 14.58 3.57
C ASP A 164 -13.09 14.63 4.04
N SER A 165 -12.16 15.17 3.24
CA SER A 165 -10.72 15.19 3.56
C SER A 165 -10.24 16.58 4.00
N ARG A 166 -9.52 16.65 5.13
CA ARG A 166 -8.84 17.86 5.64
C ARG A 166 -7.36 17.59 5.81
N GLY A 167 -6.53 18.47 5.25
CA GLY A 167 -5.08 18.30 5.27
C GLY A 167 -4.38 19.35 6.12
N HIS A 168 -3.26 18.97 6.72
CA HIS A 168 -2.30 19.89 7.33
C HIS A 168 -0.87 19.37 7.15
N TRP A 169 0.10 20.26 7.26
CA TRP A 169 1.51 19.93 7.12
C TRP A 169 2.18 19.74 8.49
N GLU A 170 2.89 18.62 8.65
CA GLU A 170 3.79 18.33 9.77
C GLU A 170 5.22 18.24 9.23
N GLY A 171 5.92 19.38 9.26
CA GLY A 171 7.19 19.52 8.53
C GLY A 171 6.98 19.31 7.03
N ASP A 172 7.62 18.27 6.48
CA ASP A 172 7.51 17.88 5.07
C ASP A 172 6.45 16.79 4.82
N THR A 173 5.62 16.46 5.81
CA THR A 173 4.57 15.44 5.69
C THR A 173 3.19 16.07 5.59
N LEU A 174 2.45 15.74 4.53
CA LEU A 174 1.02 16.05 4.44
C LEU A 174 0.24 14.99 5.22
N VAL A 175 -0.37 15.40 6.32
CA VAL A 175 -1.30 14.56 7.09
C VAL A 175 -2.72 14.89 6.62
N VAL A 176 -3.53 13.87 6.39
CA VAL A 176 -4.92 14.03 5.91
C VAL A 176 -5.87 13.28 6.83
N ASP A 177 -6.72 14.03 7.53
CA ASP A 177 -7.85 13.51 8.29
C ASP A 177 -9.04 13.32 7.34
N VAL A 178 -9.78 12.23 7.51
CA VAL A 178 -10.91 11.91 6.64
C VAL A 178 -12.06 11.31 7.44
N VAL A 179 -13.26 11.85 7.25
CA VAL A 179 -14.49 11.43 7.93
C VAL A 179 -15.65 11.29 6.95
N HIS A 180 -16.84 10.92 7.44
CA HIS A 180 -18.08 10.77 6.66
C HIS A 180 -18.00 9.74 5.54
N PHE A 181 -17.24 8.67 5.74
CA PHE A 181 -17.18 7.57 4.78
C PHE A 181 -18.51 6.81 4.65
N THR A 182 -18.69 6.16 3.51
CA THR A 182 -19.61 5.01 3.45
C THR A 182 -18.96 3.81 4.12
N GLY A 183 -19.75 2.97 4.78
CA GLY A 183 -19.29 1.65 5.25
C GLY A 183 -19.13 0.60 4.13
N GLU A 184 -19.13 1.03 2.87
CA GLU A 184 -19.16 0.13 1.71
C GLU A 184 -17.80 -0.06 1.03
N THR A 185 -16.71 0.49 1.58
CA THR A 185 -15.39 0.46 0.93
C THR A 185 -14.40 -0.41 1.68
N TRP A 186 -13.52 -1.06 0.90
CA TRP A 186 -12.43 -1.89 1.41
C TRP A 186 -11.09 -1.25 1.03
N PHE A 187 -10.06 -1.45 1.83
CA PHE A 187 -8.71 -0.96 1.57
C PHE A 187 -7.98 -1.70 0.46
N ASP A 188 -8.34 -2.95 0.20
CA ASP A 188 -7.76 -3.81 -0.84
C ASP A 188 -8.68 -4.99 -1.17
N ARG A 189 -8.22 -5.86 -2.09
CA ARG A 189 -8.89 -7.12 -2.46
C ARG A 189 -8.71 -8.24 -1.44
N SER A 190 -7.90 -8.03 -0.39
CA SER A 190 -7.72 -8.96 0.72
C SER A 190 -8.82 -8.84 1.78
N GLY A 191 -9.78 -7.94 1.59
CA GLY A 191 -10.93 -7.78 2.48
C GLY A 191 -10.65 -6.89 3.68
N ASN A 192 -9.49 -6.23 3.73
CA ASN A 192 -9.19 -5.22 4.75
C ASN A 192 -10.15 -4.03 4.62
N PHE A 193 -10.69 -3.51 5.72
CA PHE A 193 -11.79 -2.54 5.69
C PHE A 193 -11.76 -1.55 6.88
N HIS A 194 -12.62 -0.53 6.83
CA HIS A 194 -12.88 0.41 7.92
C HIS A 194 -14.37 0.43 8.31
N SER A 195 -14.67 1.01 9.48
CA SER A 195 -16.02 1.06 10.07
C SER A 195 -16.32 2.42 10.68
#